data_AF-A0A497BTT6-F1
#
_entry.id   AF-A0A497BTT6-F1
#
_cell.length_a   1.000
_cell.length_b   1.000
_cell.length_c   1.000
_cell.angle_alpha   90.00
_cell.angle_beta   90.00
_cell.angle_gamma   90.00
#
_symmetry.space_group_name_H-M   'P 1'
#
loop_
_entity.id
_entity.type
_entity.pdbx_description
1 polymer ?
#
loop_
_entity_poly.entity_id
_entity_poly.type
_entity_poly.pdbx_seq_one_letter_code
_entity_poly.pdbx_strand_id
1 'polypeptide(L)'
;KIARRGAATAERFAYRLDSQTTYESFETGVALSELFDSWEQTLPIPMPEAIRDQLTAWWDAYGRVRIYENLTVIEFSDDYALAEMKAVTPLEKLIIAEISPRLVIIRQEAVAPLTESLEKAGYTPKQTDKV
;
A
#
# COMPACT_ATOMS: atom_id res chain seq x y z
N LYS A 1 -6.54 -10.73 -9.07
CA LYS A 1 -7.57 -11.80 -9.00
C LYS A 1 -8.76 -11.27 -8.23
N ILE A 2 -10.01 -11.39 -8.70
CA ILE A 2 -11.17 -10.71 -8.06
C ILE A 2 -12.18 -11.66 -7.40
N ALA A 3 -11.92 -12.97 -7.44
CA ALA A 3 -12.86 -13.97 -6.99
C ALA A 3 -12.13 -15.16 -6.37
N ARG A 4 -12.79 -15.80 -5.40
CA ARG A 4 -12.36 -17.07 -4.82
C ARG A 4 -13.07 -18.22 -5.52
N ARG A 5 -12.35 -19.31 -5.74
CA ARG A 5 -12.92 -20.54 -6.28
C ARG A 5 -13.78 -21.20 -5.20
N GLY A 6 -15.07 -21.33 -5.45
CA GLY A 6 -16.02 -21.99 -4.56
C GLY A 6 -16.05 -23.50 -4.80
N ALA A 7 -16.50 -23.92 -5.98
CA ALA A 7 -16.59 -25.32 -6.35
C ALA A 7 -15.87 -25.57 -7.68
N ALA A 8 -15.18 -26.70 -7.77
CA ALA A 8 -14.59 -27.19 -9.01
C ALA A 8 -15.17 -28.59 -9.27
N THR A 9 -15.69 -28.79 -10.46
CA THR A 9 -16.10 -30.10 -10.98
C THR A 9 -15.31 -30.36 -12.26
N ALA A 10 -15.36 -31.59 -12.79
CA ALA A 10 -14.67 -31.93 -14.03
C ALA A 10 -15.09 -31.05 -15.23
N GLU A 11 -16.31 -30.52 -15.21
CA GLU A 11 -16.90 -29.78 -16.34
C GLU A 11 -17.04 -28.27 -16.11
N ARG A 12 -16.90 -27.79 -14.87
CA ARG A 12 -17.10 -26.37 -14.54
C ARG A 12 -16.35 -25.93 -13.28
N PHE A 13 -15.96 -24.66 -13.29
CA PHE A 13 -15.45 -23.94 -12.12
C PHE A 13 -16.45 -22.85 -11.71
N ALA A 14 -16.84 -22.85 -10.44
CA ALA A 14 -17.68 -21.81 -9.85
C ALA A 14 -16.81 -20.87 -9.01
N TYR A 15 -16.87 -19.59 -9.32
CA TYR A 15 -16.17 -18.53 -8.61
C TYR A 15 -17.18 -17.63 -7.91
N ARG A 16 -16.80 -17.14 -6.73
CA ARG A 16 -17.55 -16.13 -5.97
C ARG A 16 -16.70 -14.89 -5.86
N LEU A 17 -17.28 -13.75 -6.20
CA LEU A 17 -16.63 -12.45 -6.01
C LEU A 17 -16.32 -12.22 -4.53
N ASP A 18 -15.15 -11.68 -4.27
CA ASP A 18 -14.60 -11.53 -2.92
C ASP A 18 -13.98 -10.14 -2.78
N SER A 19 -14.45 -9.38 -1.79
CA SER A 19 -14.02 -7.99 -1.58
C SER A 19 -12.54 -7.92 -1.23
N GLN A 20 -12.06 -8.82 -0.38
CA GLN A 20 -10.68 -8.87 0.05
C GLN A 20 -9.73 -9.11 -1.14
N THR A 21 -9.97 -10.16 -1.94
CA THR A 21 -9.13 -10.46 -3.11
C THR A 21 -9.23 -9.34 -4.18
N THR A 22 -10.38 -8.68 -4.29
CA THR A 22 -10.54 -7.52 -5.17
C THR A 22 -9.72 -6.32 -4.70
N TYR A 23 -9.75 -5.98 -3.40
CA TYR A 23 -8.94 -4.91 -2.82
C TYR A 23 -7.44 -5.19 -2.93
N GLU A 24 -7.01 -6.43 -2.70
CA GLU A 24 -5.62 -6.85 -2.94
C GLU A 24 -5.19 -6.60 -4.39
N SER A 25 -6.09 -6.79 -5.36
CA SER A 25 -5.80 -6.49 -6.77
C SER A 25 -5.65 -4.99 -7.00
N PHE A 26 -6.50 -4.17 -6.39
CA PHE A 26 -6.38 -2.72 -6.48
C PHE A 26 -5.10 -2.19 -5.82
N GLU A 27 -4.67 -2.76 -4.68
CA GLU A 27 -3.40 -2.43 -4.02
C GLU A 27 -2.18 -2.71 -4.92
N THR A 28 -2.28 -3.71 -5.79
CA THR A 28 -1.23 -4.02 -6.76
C THR A 28 -1.22 -3.08 -7.98
N GLY A 29 -2.10 -2.08 -8.01
CA GLY A 29 -2.17 -1.07 -9.07
C GLY A 29 -3.15 -1.40 -10.20
N VAL A 30 -3.90 -2.50 -10.11
CA VAL A 30 -4.89 -2.85 -11.14
C VAL A 30 -6.06 -1.88 -11.07
N ALA A 31 -6.34 -1.19 -12.17
CA ALA A 31 -7.49 -0.30 -12.25
C ALA A 31 -8.81 -1.07 -12.46
N LEU A 32 -9.93 -0.50 -12.04
CA LEU A 32 -11.26 -1.08 -12.29
C LEU A 32 -11.54 -1.29 -13.79
N SER A 33 -11.09 -0.37 -14.65
CA SER A 33 -11.23 -0.48 -16.11
C SER A 33 -10.48 -1.70 -16.66
N GLU A 34 -9.26 -1.96 -16.17
CA GLU A 34 -8.47 -3.12 -16.60
C GLU A 34 -9.13 -4.45 -16.21
N LEU A 35 -9.86 -4.48 -15.09
CA LEU A 35 -10.66 -5.65 -14.71
C LEU A 35 -11.82 -5.88 -15.68
N PHE A 36 -12.49 -4.81 -16.11
CA PHE A 36 -13.57 -4.90 -17.11
C PHE A 36 -13.04 -5.38 -18.45
N ASP A 37 -11.92 -4.82 -18.91
CA ASP A 37 -11.27 -5.22 -20.16
C ASP A 37 -10.83 -6.69 -20.10
N SER A 38 -10.25 -7.12 -18.98
CA SER A 38 -9.83 -8.51 -18.78
C SER A 38 -11.00 -9.49 -18.81
N TRP A 39 -12.16 -9.11 -18.25
CA TRP A 39 -13.37 -9.93 -18.32
C TRP A 39 -13.81 -10.13 -19.77
N GLU A 40 -13.91 -9.05 -20.54
CA GLU A 40 -14.36 -9.08 -21.94
C GLU A 40 -13.40 -9.87 -22.83
N GLN A 41 -12.10 -9.84 -22.54
CA GLN A 41 -11.09 -10.60 -23.27
C GLN A 41 -11.10 -12.10 -22.92
N THR A 42 -11.48 -12.46 -21.69
CA THR A 42 -11.34 -13.83 -21.18
C THR A 42 -12.64 -14.63 -21.29
N LEU A 43 -13.78 -13.96 -21.16
CA LEU A 43 -15.08 -14.62 -21.09
C LEU A 43 -15.92 -14.26 -22.31
N PRO A 44 -16.55 -15.26 -22.96
CA PRO A 44 -17.41 -15.03 -24.13
C PRO A 44 -18.77 -14.40 -23.75
N ILE A 45 -18.97 -14.07 -22.48
CA ILE A 45 -20.21 -13.50 -21.95
C ILE A 45 -19.96 -12.09 -21.44
N PRO A 46 -20.88 -11.14 -21.71
CA PRO A 46 -20.77 -9.81 -21.13
C PRO A 46 -20.83 -9.89 -19.60
N MET A 47 -20.14 -8.96 -18.93
CA MET A 47 -20.18 -8.89 -17.48
C MET A 47 -21.61 -8.60 -17.01
N PRO A 48 -22.20 -9.46 -16.14
CA PRO A 48 -23.51 -9.18 -15.58
C PRO A 48 -23.51 -7.87 -14.79
N GLU A 49 -24.60 -7.11 -14.89
CA GLU A 49 -24.74 -5.78 -14.26
C GLU A 49 -24.47 -5.83 -12.74
N ALA A 50 -25.04 -6.81 -12.04
CA ALA A 50 -24.81 -6.99 -10.60
C ALA A 50 -23.32 -7.16 -10.22
N ILE A 51 -22.51 -7.74 -11.11
CA ILE A 51 -21.07 -7.92 -10.90
C ILE A 51 -20.35 -6.58 -11.13
N ARG A 52 -20.71 -5.87 -12.20
CA ARG A 52 -20.18 -4.55 -12.52
C ARG A 52 -20.45 -3.56 -11.38
N ASP A 53 -21.68 -3.50 -10.88
CA ASP A 53 -22.09 -2.59 -9.81
C ASP A 53 -21.32 -2.89 -8.52
N GLN A 54 -21.17 -4.17 -8.17
CA GLN A 54 -20.45 -4.57 -6.97
C GLN A 54 -18.96 -4.19 -7.04
N LEU A 55 -18.31 -4.42 -8.18
CA LEU A 55 -16.91 -4.04 -8.39
C LEU A 55 -16.72 -2.52 -8.37
N THR A 56 -17.66 -1.77 -8.94
CA THR A 56 -17.65 -0.30 -8.93
C THR A 56 -17.82 0.23 -7.52
N ALA A 57 -18.79 -0.28 -6.76
CA ALA A 57 -18.99 0.12 -5.36
C ALA A 57 -17.76 -0.17 -4.49
N TRP A 58 -17.10 -1.30 -4.72
CA TRP A 58 -15.84 -1.65 -4.05
C TRP A 58 -14.69 -0.73 -4.46
N TRP A 59 -14.55 -0.40 -5.73
CA TRP A 59 -13.56 0.57 -6.20
C TRP A 59 -13.79 1.96 -5.61
N ASP A 60 -15.04 2.44 -5.58
CA ASP A 60 -15.38 3.75 -5.05
C ASP A 60 -15.13 3.86 -3.53
N ALA A 61 -15.28 2.74 -2.81
CA ALA A 61 -14.96 2.65 -1.38
C ALA A 61 -13.47 2.43 -1.12
N TYR A 62 -12.79 1.76 -2.06
CA TYR A 62 -11.39 1.39 -1.95
C TYR A 62 -10.49 2.63 -1.88
N GLY A 63 -9.56 2.63 -0.92
CA GLY A 63 -8.60 3.72 -0.73
C GLY A 63 -9.15 5.01 -0.10
N ARG A 64 -10.45 5.08 0.28
CA ARG A 64 -11.00 6.24 1.01
C ARG A 64 -10.37 6.42 2.39
N VAL A 65 -10.03 5.31 3.04
CA VAL A 65 -9.33 5.27 4.32
C VAL A 65 -8.24 4.23 4.21
N ARG A 66 -7.01 4.59 4.62
CA ARG A 66 -5.88 3.67 4.73
C ARG A 66 -5.42 3.64 6.18
N ILE A 67 -5.34 2.44 6.74
CA ILE A 67 -4.77 2.19 8.06
C ILE A 67 -3.43 1.52 7.81
N TYR A 68 -2.36 2.17 8.25
CA TYR A 68 -1.03 1.61 8.18
C TYR A 68 -0.62 1.13 9.57
N GLU A 69 -0.25 -0.14 9.66
CA GLU A 69 0.31 -0.75 10.86
C GLU A 69 1.84 -0.81 10.73
N ASN A 70 2.54 -0.94 11.87
CA ASN A 70 3.99 -1.11 11.92
C ASN A 70 4.74 0.06 11.24
N LEU A 71 4.38 1.28 11.63
CA LEU A 71 5.05 2.50 11.21
C LEU A 71 5.92 3.05 12.33
N THR A 72 6.95 3.79 11.95
CA THR A 72 7.85 4.48 12.88
C THR A 72 7.86 5.97 12.58
N VAL A 73 7.76 6.77 13.65
CA VAL A 73 7.90 8.22 13.60
C VAL A 73 9.35 8.59 13.82
N ILE A 74 9.86 9.53 13.02
CA ILE A 74 11.16 10.17 13.23
C ILE A 74 10.91 11.64 13.55
N GLU A 75 11.38 12.05 14.72
CA GLU A 75 11.39 13.44 15.16
C GLU A 75 12.79 14.04 14.96
N PHE A 76 12.84 15.25 14.42
CA PHE A 76 14.08 16.01 14.23
C PHE A 76 14.17 17.17 15.22
N SER A 77 15.39 17.54 15.62
CA SER A 77 15.65 18.61 16.60
C SER A 77 15.20 19.99 16.13
N ASP A 78 15.24 20.23 14.82
CA ASP A 78 15.03 21.52 14.19
C ASP A 78 14.49 21.38 12.76
N ASP A 79 14.14 22.51 12.14
CA ASP A 79 13.49 22.57 10.83
C ASP A 79 14.43 22.28 9.64
N TYR A 80 15.74 22.19 9.86
CA TYR A 80 16.75 21.97 8.81
C TYR A 80 17.25 20.53 8.75
N ALA A 81 17.24 19.84 9.90
CA ALA A 81 17.71 18.47 10.03
C ALA A 81 17.04 17.50 9.04
N LEU A 82 15.74 17.62 8.75
CA LEU A 82 15.09 16.76 7.74
C LEU A 82 15.71 16.94 6.35
N ALA A 83 15.93 18.18 5.90
CA ALA A 83 16.51 18.45 4.59
C ALA A 83 17.95 17.93 4.48
N GLU A 84 18.74 18.10 5.54
CA GLU A 84 20.09 17.54 5.66
C GLU A 84 20.06 16.01 5.59
N MET A 85 19.19 15.36 6.36
CA MET A 85 19.09 13.89 6.38
C MET A 85 18.67 13.32 5.02
N LYS A 86 17.77 13.99 4.29
CA LYS A 86 17.41 13.60 2.91
C LYS A 86 18.60 13.68 1.96
N ALA A 87 19.51 14.63 2.16
CA ALA A 87 20.67 14.82 1.29
C ALA A 87 21.79 13.79 1.53
N VAL A 88 21.95 13.30 2.76
CA VAL A 88 23.07 12.44 3.16
C VAL A 88 22.70 10.97 3.43
N THR A 89 21.41 10.63 3.40
CA THR A 89 20.90 9.28 3.68
C THR A 89 19.82 8.86 2.67
N PRO A 90 19.41 7.58 2.61
CA PRO A 90 18.28 7.18 1.76
C PRO A 90 16.91 7.62 2.28
N LEU A 91 16.82 8.44 3.35
CA LEU A 91 15.58 8.82 4.02
C LEU A 91 14.48 9.29 3.06
N GLU A 92 14.79 10.11 2.06
CA GLU A 92 13.80 10.62 1.10
C GLU A 92 12.99 9.50 0.44
N LYS A 93 13.63 8.36 0.15
CA LYS A 93 12.98 7.20 -0.48
C LYS A 93 12.19 6.33 0.51
N LEU A 94 12.41 6.52 1.80
CA LEU A 94 11.83 5.72 2.87
C LEU A 94 10.61 6.40 3.53
N ILE A 95 10.44 7.71 3.32
CA ILE A 95 9.32 8.49 3.84
C ILE A 95 8.00 8.04 3.18
N ILE A 96 7.04 7.67 4.02
CA ILE A 96 5.64 7.43 3.62
C ILE A 96 4.86 8.74 3.66
N ALA A 97 5.09 9.56 4.68
CA ALA A 97 4.43 10.83 4.88
C ALA A 97 5.32 11.82 5.63
N GLU A 98 5.29 13.08 5.19
CA GLU A 98 5.86 14.21 5.91
C GLU A 98 4.74 14.94 6.64
N ILE A 99 4.72 14.86 7.97
CA ILE A 99 3.70 15.50 8.80
C ILE A 99 4.06 16.97 9.05
N SER A 100 5.35 17.24 9.22
CA SER A 100 5.91 18.59 9.37
C SER A 100 7.41 18.57 9.02
N PRO A 101 8.08 19.73 8.95
CA PRO A 101 9.54 19.80 8.78
C PRO A 101 10.35 19.02 9.83
N ARG A 102 9.76 18.75 11.01
CA ARG A 102 10.40 18.04 12.12
C ARG A 102 9.85 16.64 12.37
N LEU A 103 8.88 16.18 11.60
CA LEU A 103 8.21 14.91 11.89
C LEU A 103 7.82 14.18 10.61
N VAL A 104 8.41 13.01 10.41
CA VAL A 104 8.14 12.15 9.26
C VAL A 104 7.81 10.73 9.71
N ILE A 105 7.18 9.99 8.81
CA ILE A 105 6.76 8.61 9.05
C ILE A 105 7.42 7.69 8.03
N ILE A 106 8.03 6.62 8.52
CA ILE A 106 8.65 5.56 7.70
C ILE A 106 8.05 4.19 8.08
N ARG A 107 8.33 3.18 7.25
CA ARG A 107 8.01 1.78 7.59
C ARG A 107 8.95 1.27 8.68
N GLN A 108 8.46 0.44 9.61
CA GLN A 108 9.27 -0.10 10.70
C GLN A 108 10.47 -0.91 10.21
N GLU A 109 10.34 -1.66 9.12
CA GLU A 109 11.44 -2.43 8.52
C GLU A 109 12.58 -1.54 7.98
N ALA A 110 12.33 -0.26 7.73
CA ALA A 110 13.33 0.68 7.25
C ALA A 110 14.19 1.30 8.38
N VAL A 111 13.82 1.09 9.65
CA VAL A 111 14.51 1.70 10.81
C VAL A 111 15.96 1.23 10.91
N ALA A 112 16.21 -0.07 10.83
CA ALA A 112 17.56 -0.63 10.93
C ALA A 112 18.52 -0.14 9.81
N PRO A 113 18.18 -0.26 8.51
CA PRO A 113 19.07 0.23 7.45
C PRO A 113 19.23 1.75 7.45
N LEU A 114 18.20 2.51 7.88
CA LEU A 114 18.31 3.95 8.04
C LEU A 114 19.24 4.32 9.19
N THR A 115 19.15 3.63 10.33
CA THR A 115 20.03 3.84 11.49
C THR A 115 21.49 3.65 11.11
N GLU A 116 21.81 2.57 10.40
CA GLU A 116 23.18 2.32 9.91
C GLU A 116 23.66 3.44 8.95
N SER A 117 22.76 3.94 8.09
CA SER A 117 23.08 5.04 7.18
C SER A 117 23.33 6.35 7.91
N LEU A 118 22.56 6.63 8.97
CA LEU A 118 22.73 7.80 9.84
C LEU A 118 24.05 7.74 10.61
N GLU A 119 24.40 6.57 11.17
CA GLU A 119 25.67 6.36 11.86
C GLU A 119 26.87 6.53 10.92
N LYS A 120 26.78 6.00 9.70
CA LYS A 120 27.80 6.21 8.65
C LYS A 120 27.96 7.68 8.25
N ALA A 121 26.89 8.47 8.33
CA ALA A 121 26.91 9.91 8.09
C ALA A 121 27.35 10.73 9.33
N GLY A 122 27.67 10.08 10.46
CA GLY A 122 28.18 10.71 11.66
C GLY A 122 27.13 11.12 12.70
N TYR A 123 25.88 10.72 12.51
CA TYR A 123 24.80 10.99 13.47
C TYR A 123 24.65 9.83 14.46
N THR A 124 24.05 10.10 15.62
CA THR A 124 23.76 9.09 16.64
C THR A 124 22.26 9.12 16.96
N PRO A 125 21.42 8.44 16.15
CA PRO A 125 19.98 8.46 16.34
C PRO A 125 19.60 7.75 17.65
N LYS A 126 18.69 8.36 18.41
CA LYS A 126 18.13 7.77 19.63
C LYS A 126 16.83 7.05 19.29
N GLN A 127 16.78 5.75 19.52
CA GLN A 127 15.54 4.97 19.39
C GLN A 127 14.81 4.90 20.73
N THR A 128 13.49 5.10 20.72
CA THR A 128 12.66 5.00 21.92
C THR A 128 11.25 4.55 21.57
N ASP A 129 10.69 3.69 22.43
CA ASP A 129 9.27 3.30 22.36
C ASP A 129 8.39 4.18 23.27
N LYS A 130 8.97 5.23 23.87
CA LYS A 130 8.27 6.18 24.72
C LYS A 130 7.76 7.32 23.86
N VAL A 131 6.44 7.48 23.80
CA VAL A 131 5.76 8.63 23.21
C VAL A 131 5.48 9.66 24.29
#